data_AF-A0A3S0B6G5-F1
#
_entry.id   AF-A0A3S0B6G5-F1
#
_cell.length_a   1.000
_cell.length_b   1.000
_cell.length_c   1.000
_cell.angle_alpha   90.00
_cell.angle_beta   90.00
_cell.angle_gamma   90.00
#
_symmetry.space_group_name_H-M   'P 1'
#
loop_
_entity.id
_entity.type
_entity.pdbx_description
1 polymer ?
#
loop_
_entity_poly.entity_id
_entity_poly.type
_entity_poly.pdbx_seq_one_letter_code
_entity_poly.pdbx_strand_id
1 'polypeptide(L)'
;MLVIIRDIFGDFSARIFPYFYELGKSVTQSRRSRAGTAFEVIIQQLMIKFGYQYQDQQSLGARAFKQKGLGKIVDGILPNIQSYEQKRQKCLVVTMKTTLRERWQEVVEELQRTNVPSIHLLTLDQEISSNLLHMLENHNITLVVYKDIQQKHSHHNNIMSFESFFNIEVPHILKYWGYENI
;
A
#
# COMPACT_ATOMS: atom_id res chain seq x y z
N MET A 1 39.42 -33.21 -34.86
CA MET A 1 39.71 -32.16 -33.86
C MET A 1 38.44 -31.96 -33.04
N LEU A 2 38.43 -32.39 -31.77
CA LEU A 2 37.26 -32.21 -30.90
C LEU A 2 37.22 -30.75 -30.45
N VAL A 3 36.14 -30.03 -30.77
CA VAL A 3 35.96 -28.66 -30.31
C VAL A 3 35.44 -28.69 -28.87
N ILE A 4 36.15 -28.03 -27.96
CA ILE A 4 35.76 -27.95 -26.55
C ILE A 4 34.63 -26.91 -26.44
N ILE A 5 33.43 -27.33 -26.02
CA ILE A 5 32.24 -26.47 -25.88
C ILE A 5 32.51 -25.22 -25.02
N ARG A 6 33.38 -25.36 -24.00
CA ARG A 6 33.83 -24.26 -23.15
C ARG A 6 34.47 -23.13 -23.96
N ASP A 7 35.26 -23.48 -24.97
CA ASP A 7 36.03 -22.54 -25.76
C ASP A 7 35.19 -21.88 -26.88
N ILE A 8 34.04 -22.48 -27.25
CA ILE A 8 33.09 -21.88 -28.21
C ILE A 8 32.13 -20.92 -27.50
N PHE A 9 31.53 -21.35 -26.39
CA PHE A 9 30.39 -20.66 -25.78
C PHE A 9 30.57 -20.42 -24.27
N GLY A 10 31.21 -21.36 -23.57
CA GLY A 10 31.27 -21.36 -22.10
C GLY A 10 31.97 -20.14 -21.52
N ASP A 11 33.14 -19.77 -22.02
CA ASP A 11 33.93 -18.67 -21.45
C ASP A 11 33.31 -17.29 -21.68
N PHE A 12 32.82 -17.01 -22.89
CA PHE A 12 32.17 -15.73 -23.19
C PHE A 12 30.82 -15.61 -22.46
N SER A 13 29.97 -16.64 -22.54
CA SER A 13 28.64 -16.61 -21.91
C SER A 13 28.73 -16.55 -20.38
N ALA A 14 29.65 -17.31 -19.75
CA ALA A 14 29.84 -17.27 -18.31
C ALA A 14 30.38 -15.92 -17.82
N ARG A 15 31.25 -15.26 -18.60
CA ARG A 15 31.78 -13.93 -18.24
C ARG A 15 30.74 -12.83 -18.40
N ILE A 16 29.86 -12.91 -19.42
CA ILE A 16 28.89 -11.86 -19.69
C ILE A 16 27.57 -12.02 -18.90
N PHE A 17 27.19 -13.25 -18.54
CA PHE A 17 25.93 -13.55 -17.87
C PHE A 17 25.70 -12.76 -16.55
N PRO A 18 26.70 -12.61 -15.65
CA PRO A 18 26.52 -11.80 -14.44
C PRO A 18 26.10 -10.36 -14.72
N TYR A 19 26.60 -9.76 -15.80
CA TYR A 19 26.25 -8.38 -16.19
C TYR A 19 24.82 -8.29 -16.70
N PHE A 20 24.37 -9.25 -17.53
CA PHE A 20 22.98 -9.33 -17.96
C PHE A 20 22.02 -9.58 -16.78
N TYR A 21 22.42 -10.43 -15.85
CA TYR A 21 21.66 -10.70 -14.64
C TYR A 21 21.49 -9.44 -13.78
N GLU A 22 22.58 -8.73 -13.48
CA GLU A 22 22.51 -7.50 -12.69
C GLU A 22 21.77 -6.38 -13.43
N LEU A 23 21.88 -6.28 -14.75
CA LEU A 23 21.06 -5.36 -15.55
C LEU A 23 19.57 -5.70 -15.45
N GLY A 24 19.19 -6.96 -15.66
CA GLY A 24 17.79 -7.42 -15.58
C GLY A 24 17.20 -7.22 -14.19
N LYS A 25 17.99 -7.48 -13.15
CA LYS A 25 17.65 -7.21 -11.75
C LYS A 25 17.45 -5.72 -11.50
N SER A 26 18.39 -4.87 -11.92
CA SER A 26 18.31 -3.42 -11.77
C SER A 26 17.04 -2.84 -12.42
N VAL A 27 16.77 -3.21 -13.68
CA VAL A 27 15.56 -2.80 -14.40
C VAL A 27 14.30 -3.24 -13.67
N THR A 28 14.26 -4.49 -13.20
CA THR A 28 13.11 -5.03 -12.46
C THR A 28 12.87 -4.28 -11.15
N GLN A 29 13.91 -4.02 -10.36
CA GLN A 29 13.77 -3.29 -9.10
C GLN A 29 13.35 -1.84 -9.32
N SER A 30 13.89 -1.18 -10.35
CA SER A 30 13.48 0.17 -10.74
C SER A 30 11.99 0.22 -11.10
N ARG A 31 11.49 -0.74 -11.87
CA ARG A 31 10.05 -0.85 -12.20
C ARG A 31 9.19 -1.05 -10.96
N ARG A 32 9.59 -1.94 -10.04
CA ARG A 32 8.85 -2.21 -8.79
C ARG A 32 8.74 -0.95 -7.92
N SER A 33 9.86 -0.26 -7.73
CA SER A 33 9.90 0.99 -6.95
C SER A 33 9.01 2.06 -7.59
N ARG A 34 9.15 2.31 -8.90
CA ARG A 34 8.34 3.31 -9.60
C ARG A 34 6.85 3.01 -9.59
N ALA A 35 6.46 1.74 -9.72
CA ALA A 35 5.05 1.35 -9.68
C ALA A 35 4.41 1.62 -8.32
N GLY A 36 5.14 1.35 -7.22
CA GLY A 36 4.69 1.70 -5.86
C GLY A 36 4.47 3.21 -5.71
N THR A 37 5.50 4.00 -6.02
CA THR A 37 5.44 5.46 -5.93
C THR A 37 4.35 6.05 -6.83
N ALA A 38 4.18 5.54 -8.06
CA ALA A 38 3.13 6.01 -8.95
C ALA A 38 1.74 5.76 -8.35
N PHE A 39 1.51 4.62 -7.70
CA PHE A 39 0.25 4.31 -7.06
C PHE A 39 -0.04 5.25 -5.88
N GLU A 40 0.94 5.48 -5.01
CA GLU A 40 0.84 6.45 -3.91
C GLU A 40 0.49 7.85 -4.43
N VAL A 41 1.20 8.32 -5.45
CA VAL A 41 0.96 9.64 -6.07
C VAL A 41 -0.44 9.74 -6.68
N ILE A 42 -0.93 8.69 -7.36
CA ILE A 42 -2.30 8.69 -7.92
C ILE A 42 -3.33 8.85 -6.80
N ILE A 43 -3.20 8.11 -5.70
CA ILE A 43 -4.12 8.22 -4.56
C ILE A 43 -4.05 9.62 -3.94
N GLN A 44 -2.85 10.18 -3.75
CA GLN A 44 -2.68 11.54 -3.25
C GLN A 44 -3.37 12.56 -4.16
N GLN A 45 -3.19 12.45 -5.48
CA GLN A 45 -3.86 13.34 -6.44
C GLN A 45 -5.38 13.20 -6.40
N LEU A 46 -5.91 11.99 -6.21
CA LEU A 46 -7.35 11.80 -6.00
C LEU A 46 -7.83 12.52 -4.74
N MET A 47 -7.15 12.35 -3.60
CA MET A 47 -7.51 13.06 -2.36
C MET A 47 -7.54 14.58 -2.56
N ILE A 48 -6.55 15.13 -3.25
CA ILE A 48 -6.49 16.57 -3.60
C ILE A 48 -7.67 16.96 -4.49
N LYS A 49 -7.98 16.16 -5.52
CA LYS A 49 -9.08 16.45 -6.46
C LYS A 49 -10.45 16.41 -5.80
N PHE A 50 -10.65 15.55 -4.82
CA PHE A 50 -11.86 15.51 -4.00
C PHE A 50 -11.89 16.60 -2.91
N GLY A 51 -10.81 17.36 -2.70
CA GLY A 51 -10.73 18.36 -1.64
C GLY A 51 -10.60 17.76 -0.23
N TYR A 52 -10.21 16.49 -0.13
CA TYR A 52 -10.14 15.76 1.13
C TYR A 52 -8.92 16.17 1.94
N GLN A 53 -9.12 16.37 3.25
CA GLN A 53 -8.02 16.56 4.17
C GLN A 53 -7.25 15.25 4.32
N TYR A 54 -6.00 15.29 3.87
CA TYR A 54 -5.11 14.15 3.80
C TYR A 54 -3.69 14.62 4.09
N GLN A 55 -2.98 13.88 4.93
CA GLN A 55 -1.57 14.11 5.23
C GLN A 55 -0.78 12.83 4.99
N ASP A 56 0.29 12.95 4.22
CA ASP A 56 1.23 11.86 3.92
C ASP A 56 2.58 12.07 4.62
N GLN A 57 3.43 11.04 4.61
CA GLN A 57 4.78 11.14 5.17
C GLN A 57 5.68 12.13 4.40
N GLN A 58 5.41 12.35 3.11
CA GLN A 58 6.26 13.18 2.25
C GLN A 58 6.11 14.67 2.59
N SER A 59 4.90 15.11 2.96
CA SER A 59 4.53 16.48 3.29
C SER A 59 4.94 16.90 4.71
N LEU A 60 4.91 16.00 5.69
CA LEU A 60 5.23 16.31 7.10
C LEU A 60 6.60 15.79 7.57
N GLY A 61 7.26 14.96 6.76
CA GLY A 61 8.52 14.30 7.08
C GLY A 61 8.34 13.09 8.01
N ALA A 62 8.97 11.97 7.65
CA ALA A 62 8.87 10.68 8.35
C ALA A 62 9.23 10.71 9.87
N ARG A 63 9.89 11.78 10.35
CA ARG A 63 10.18 11.97 11.79
C ARG A 63 8.93 12.30 12.60
N ALA A 64 8.00 13.10 12.05
CA ALA A 64 6.78 13.48 12.75
C ALA A 64 5.87 12.27 13.01
N PHE A 65 5.70 11.40 12.00
CA PHE A 65 4.94 10.16 12.12
C PHE A 65 5.54 9.22 13.18
N LYS A 66 6.86 8.99 13.14
CA LYS A 66 7.53 8.11 14.11
C LYS A 66 7.42 8.59 15.56
N GLN A 67 7.53 9.90 15.80
CA GLN A 67 7.39 10.45 17.16
C GLN A 67 5.98 10.28 17.73
N LYS A 68 4.98 10.13 16.86
CA LYS A 68 3.57 9.96 17.22
C LYS A 68 3.11 8.50 17.20
N GLY A 69 4.05 7.56 17.13
CA GLY A 69 3.78 6.13 17.17
C GLY A 69 3.22 5.56 15.87
N LEU A 70 3.31 6.31 14.76
CA LEU A 70 2.94 5.83 13.43
C LEU A 70 4.16 5.16 12.78
N GLY A 71 3.93 3.95 12.26
CA GLY A 71 4.97 3.11 11.67
C GLY A 71 5.46 3.63 10.33
N LYS A 72 6.53 3.00 9.81
CA LYS A 72 7.06 3.36 8.49
C LYS A 72 6.06 3.05 7.37
N ILE A 73 5.14 2.11 7.60
CA ILE A 73 4.20 1.63 6.58
C ILE A 73 2.96 2.51 6.40
N VAL A 74 2.78 3.53 7.26
CA VAL A 74 1.64 4.43 7.14
C VAL A 74 1.92 5.43 6.04
N ASP A 75 1.31 5.26 4.88
CA ASP A 75 1.53 6.15 3.74
C ASP A 75 0.73 7.44 3.86
N GLY A 76 -0.42 7.42 4.54
CA GLY A 76 -1.11 8.65 4.93
C GLY A 76 -2.21 8.50 5.96
N ILE A 77 -2.74 9.64 6.38
CA ILE A 77 -3.72 9.79 7.46
C ILE A 77 -4.79 10.80 7.03
N LEU A 78 -6.05 10.50 7.38
CA LEU A 78 -7.16 11.43 7.25
C LEU A 78 -7.84 11.65 8.61
N PRO A 79 -8.20 12.90 8.95
CA PRO A 79 -7.92 14.12 8.17
C PRO A 79 -6.46 14.59 8.28
N ASN A 80 -5.85 14.41 9.44
CA ASN A 80 -4.49 14.88 9.77
C ASN A 80 -3.97 14.22 11.05
N ILE A 81 -2.68 14.39 11.33
CA ILE A 81 -2.00 13.80 12.48
C ILE A 81 -2.49 14.39 13.81
N GLN A 82 -2.91 15.66 13.84
CA GLN A 82 -3.44 16.31 15.05
C GLN A 82 -4.76 15.68 15.48
N SER A 83 -5.67 15.45 14.53
CA SER A 83 -6.91 14.70 14.74
C SER A 83 -6.64 13.26 15.16
N TYR A 84 -5.60 12.62 14.59
CA TYR A 84 -5.19 11.28 14.99
C TYR A 84 -4.76 11.21 16.47
N GLU A 85 -4.00 12.20 16.95
CA GLU A 85 -3.61 12.30 18.35
C GLU A 85 -4.81 12.51 19.29
N GLN A 86 -5.79 13.30 18.87
CA GLN A 86 -6.99 13.56 19.65
C GLN A 86 -7.92 12.34 19.70
N LYS A 87 -8.20 11.70 18.55
CA LYS A 87 -9.13 10.58 18.47
C LYS A 87 -8.83 9.63 17.30
N ARG A 88 -7.90 8.71 17.54
CA ARG A 88 -7.44 7.68 16.57
C ARG A 88 -8.57 6.90 15.89
N GLN A 89 -9.60 6.49 16.65
CA GLN A 89 -10.75 5.73 16.13
C GLN A 89 -11.64 6.51 15.16
N LYS A 90 -11.45 7.83 15.07
CA LYS A 90 -12.16 8.72 14.15
C LYS A 90 -11.25 9.25 13.05
N CYS A 91 -10.17 8.53 12.76
CA CYS A 91 -9.24 8.87 11.68
C CYS A 91 -9.05 7.64 10.80
N LEU A 92 -8.70 7.86 9.53
CA LEU A 92 -8.31 6.80 8.62
C LEU A 92 -6.78 6.75 8.56
N VAL A 93 -6.23 5.57 8.71
CA VAL A 93 -4.83 5.26 8.43
C VAL A 93 -4.80 4.46 7.14
N VAL A 94 -4.10 4.95 6.14
CA VAL A 94 -4.01 4.31 4.81
C VAL A 94 -2.58 3.87 4.52
N THR A 95 -2.48 2.70 3.89
CA THR A 95 -1.25 2.19 3.30
C THR A 95 -1.54 1.64 1.91
N MET A 96 -0.58 1.75 1.00
CA MET A 96 -0.71 1.36 -0.40
C MET A 96 0.30 0.25 -0.75
N LYS A 97 -0.19 -0.84 -1.33
CA LYS A 97 0.64 -1.88 -1.94
C LYS A 97 0.07 -2.22 -3.30
N THR A 98 0.84 -2.09 -4.38
CA THR A 98 0.34 -2.45 -5.72
C THR A 98 -0.08 -3.92 -5.84
N THR A 99 0.65 -4.81 -5.17
CA THR A 99 0.35 -6.25 -5.05
C THR A 99 0.64 -6.68 -3.62
N LEU A 100 -0.09 -7.64 -3.07
CA LEU A 100 0.07 -8.07 -1.69
C LEU A 100 1.07 -9.22 -1.58
N ARG A 101 0.83 -10.34 -2.28
CA ARG A 101 1.58 -11.60 -2.10
C ARG A 101 1.77 -11.95 -0.62
N GLU A 102 3.01 -12.13 -0.15
CA GLU A 102 3.36 -12.30 1.26
C GLU A 102 3.56 -10.97 2.01
N ARG A 103 3.70 -9.85 1.29
CA ARG A 103 4.11 -8.54 1.84
C ARG A 103 3.05 -7.84 2.68
N TRP A 104 1.81 -8.36 2.72
CA TRP A 104 0.81 -7.86 3.67
C TRP A 104 1.20 -8.17 5.13
N GLN A 105 2.05 -9.18 5.35
CA GLN A 105 2.55 -9.52 6.69
C GLN A 105 3.35 -8.37 7.30
N GLU A 106 4.10 -7.61 6.47
CA GLU A 106 4.80 -6.40 6.89
C GLU A 106 3.84 -5.35 7.50
N VAL A 107 2.63 -5.24 6.94
CA VAL A 107 1.58 -4.32 7.43
C VAL A 107 1.08 -4.78 8.80
N VAL A 108 0.88 -6.08 8.97
CA VAL A 108 0.45 -6.68 10.23
C VAL A 108 1.51 -6.50 11.32
N GLU A 109 2.77 -6.80 11.02
CA GLU A 109 3.88 -6.62 11.97
C GLU A 109 3.98 -5.17 12.45
N GLU A 110 3.86 -4.22 11.52
CA GLU A 110 3.88 -2.80 11.87
C GLU A 110 2.63 -2.38 12.65
N LEU A 111 1.44 -2.92 12.35
CA LEU A 111 0.22 -2.67 13.12
C LEU A 111 0.31 -3.26 14.53
N GLN A 112 1.02 -4.36 14.75
CA GLN A 112 1.25 -4.89 16.09
C GLN A 112 2.29 -4.05 16.85
N ARG A 113 3.30 -3.53 16.15
CA ARG A 113 4.34 -2.67 16.72
C ARG A 113 3.83 -1.27 17.06
N THR A 114 2.80 -0.80 16.37
CA THR A 114 2.24 0.54 16.49
C THR A 114 0.84 0.44 17.05
N ASN A 115 0.44 1.21 18.06
CA ASN A 115 -0.91 1.08 18.64
C ASN A 115 -1.98 1.76 17.75
N VAL A 116 -1.99 1.41 16.47
CA VAL A 116 -2.89 1.89 15.42
C VAL A 116 -4.16 1.03 15.46
N PRO A 117 -5.37 1.64 15.60
CA PRO A 117 -6.59 0.85 15.76
C PRO A 117 -6.97 -0.01 14.56
N SER A 118 -6.81 0.54 13.35
CA SER A 118 -7.17 -0.11 12.08
C SER A 118 -6.39 0.51 10.92
N ILE A 119 -6.26 -0.24 9.83
CA ILE A 119 -5.59 0.20 8.60
C ILE A 119 -6.48 -0.09 7.39
N HIS A 120 -6.57 0.87 6.49
CA HIS A 120 -7.10 0.68 5.14
C HIS A 120 -5.94 0.40 4.18
N LEU A 121 -5.84 -0.84 3.72
CA LEU A 121 -4.79 -1.30 2.81
C LEU A 121 -5.31 -1.26 1.38
N LEU A 122 -4.90 -0.24 0.64
CA LEU A 122 -5.25 -0.03 -0.76
C LEU A 122 -4.36 -0.90 -1.64
N THR A 123 -4.96 -1.65 -2.57
CA THR A 123 -4.22 -2.53 -3.46
C THR A 123 -4.81 -2.64 -4.86
N LEU A 124 -3.94 -2.92 -5.82
CA LEU A 124 -4.31 -3.22 -7.22
C LEU A 124 -4.25 -4.73 -7.50
N ASP A 125 -4.04 -5.55 -6.46
CA ASP A 125 -4.00 -7.00 -6.58
C ASP A 125 -5.36 -7.56 -7.00
N GLN A 126 -5.36 -8.38 -8.05
CA GLN A 126 -6.57 -8.98 -8.61
C GLN A 126 -6.85 -10.37 -8.01
N GLU A 127 -5.85 -10.96 -7.35
CA GLU A 127 -5.92 -12.30 -6.80
C GLU A 127 -5.98 -12.23 -5.27
N ILE A 128 -7.19 -12.03 -4.75
CA ILE A 128 -7.47 -12.02 -3.31
C ILE A 128 -8.11 -13.34 -2.91
N SER A 129 -7.59 -13.98 -1.87
CA SER A 129 -8.18 -15.20 -1.31
C SER A 129 -9.02 -14.89 -0.08
N SER A 130 -10.07 -15.68 0.18
CA SER A 130 -10.85 -15.56 1.42
C SER A 130 -10.00 -15.82 2.67
N ASN A 131 -9.00 -16.70 2.59
CA ASN A 131 -8.07 -16.92 3.70
C ASN A 131 -7.27 -15.66 4.03
N LEU A 132 -6.80 -14.93 3.01
CA LEU A 132 -6.15 -13.63 3.22
C LEU A 132 -7.09 -12.64 3.89
N LEU A 133 -8.35 -12.54 3.43
CA LEU A 133 -9.34 -11.65 4.04
C LEU A 133 -9.57 -11.96 5.51
N HIS A 134 -9.70 -13.23 5.91
CA HIS A 134 -9.83 -13.61 7.31
C HIS A 134 -8.59 -13.24 8.14
N MET A 135 -7.38 -13.44 7.59
CA MET A 135 -6.16 -13.04 8.28
C MET A 135 -6.07 -11.53 8.49
N LEU A 136 -6.51 -10.73 7.51
CA LEU A 136 -6.54 -9.28 7.60
C LEU A 136 -7.62 -8.78 8.58
N GLU A 137 -8.78 -9.42 8.60
CA GLU A 137 -9.89 -9.11 9.51
C GLU A 137 -9.45 -9.23 10.98
N ASN A 138 -8.72 -10.31 11.31
CA ASN A 138 -8.17 -10.54 12.65
C ASN A 138 -7.18 -9.44 13.11
N HIS A 139 -6.68 -8.61 12.20
CA HIS A 139 -5.75 -7.52 12.47
C HIS A 139 -6.37 -6.14 12.26
N ASN A 140 -7.71 -6.03 12.15
CA ASN A 140 -8.42 -4.78 11.86
C ASN A 140 -7.93 -4.09 10.57
N ILE A 141 -7.58 -4.90 9.56
CA ILE A 141 -7.18 -4.40 8.24
C ILE A 141 -8.35 -4.58 7.27
N THR A 142 -8.75 -3.47 6.66
CA THR A 142 -9.75 -3.43 5.60
C THR A 142 -9.06 -3.24 4.26
N LEU A 143 -9.31 -4.13 3.29
CA LEU A 143 -8.81 -3.97 1.93
C LEU A 143 -9.65 -2.97 1.14
N VAL A 144 -8.96 -2.13 0.37
CA VAL A 144 -9.59 -1.26 -0.63
C VAL A 144 -9.09 -1.68 -2.01
N VAL A 145 -10.00 -2.14 -2.86
CA VAL A 145 -9.70 -2.79 -4.14
C VAL A 145 -10.58 -2.26 -5.27
N TYR A 146 -10.39 -2.75 -6.50
CA TYR A 146 -11.34 -2.52 -7.58
C TYR A 146 -12.70 -3.16 -7.29
N LYS A 147 -13.77 -2.54 -7.81
CA LYS A 147 -15.16 -2.94 -7.55
C LYS A 147 -15.48 -4.38 -7.95
N ASP A 148 -14.96 -4.85 -9.07
CA ASP A 148 -15.12 -6.22 -9.53
C ASP A 148 -14.49 -7.24 -8.57
N ILE A 149 -13.33 -6.91 -7.98
CA ILE A 149 -12.68 -7.74 -6.95
C ILE A 149 -13.51 -7.73 -5.67
N GLN A 150 -13.96 -6.56 -5.20
CA GLN A 150 -14.81 -6.46 -4.01
C GLN A 150 -16.10 -7.28 -4.17
N GLN A 151 -16.73 -7.25 -5.34
CA GLN A 151 -17.95 -8.01 -5.62
C GLN A 151 -17.76 -9.52 -5.52
N LYS A 152 -16.60 -10.05 -5.94
CA LYS A 152 -16.26 -11.48 -5.79
C LYS A 152 -16.17 -11.91 -4.32
N HIS A 153 -15.96 -10.97 -3.40
CA HIS A 153 -15.81 -11.21 -1.96
C HIS A 153 -16.87 -10.49 -1.13
N SER A 154 -18.07 -10.26 -1.69
CA SER A 154 -19.15 -9.49 -1.05
C SER A 154 -19.63 -10.02 0.31
N HIS A 155 -19.27 -11.25 0.67
CA HIS A 155 -19.58 -11.86 1.96
C HIS A 155 -18.63 -11.45 3.09
N HIS A 156 -17.50 -10.79 2.77
CA HIS A 156 -16.54 -10.30 3.74
C HIS A 156 -16.79 -8.81 4.04
N ASN A 157 -16.74 -8.44 5.33
CA ASN A 157 -16.95 -7.06 5.76
C ASN A 157 -15.68 -6.20 5.68
N ASN A 158 -14.50 -6.83 5.67
CA ASN A 158 -13.21 -6.14 5.66
C ASN A 158 -12.64 -5.94 4.24
N ILE A 159 -13.52 -5.76 3.26
CA ILE A 159 -13.15 -5.42 1.88
C ILE A 159 -14.15 -4.41 1.31
N MET A 160 -13.65 -3.34 0.70
CA MET A 160 -14.45 -2.30 0.06
C MET A 160 -13.85 -1.90 -1.29
N SER A 161 -14.67 -1.32 -2.17
CA SER A 161 -14.18 -0.81 -3.43
C SER A 161 -13.55 0.58 -3.27
N PHE A 162 -12.70 1.00 -4.21
CA PHE A 162 -12.20 2.37 -4.27
C PHE A 162 -13.36 3.39 -4.27
N GLU A 163 -14.44 3.14 -5.00
CA GLU A 163 -15.60 4.02 -5.03
C GLU A 163 -16.26 4.15 -3.65
N SER A 164 -16.46 3.04 -2.93
CA SER A 164 -16.98 3.08 -1.56
C SER A 164 -16.04 3.82 -0.62
N PHE A 165 -14.73 3.58 -0.76
CA PHE A 165 -13.73 4.25 0.07
C PHE A 165 -13.74 5.77 -0.13
N PHE A 166 -13.65 6.23 -1.39
CA PHE A 166 -13.59 7.67 -1.70
C PHE A 166 -14.92 8.38 -1.58
N ASN A 167 -16.06 7.75 -1.87
CA ASN A 167 -17.37 8.44 -1.87
C ASN A 167 -18.16 8.27 -0.57
N ILE A 168 -17.80 7.31 0.29
CA ILE A 168 -18.57 7.01 1.51
C ILE A 168 -17.66 7.07 2.74
N GLU A 169 -16.63 6.23 2.82
CA GLU A 169 -15.82 6.07 4.03
C GLU A 169 -15.04 7.35 4.38
N VAL A 170 -14.33 7.91 3.40
CA VAL A 170 -13.57 9.16 3.60
C VAL A 170 -14.49 10.33 3.97
N PRO A 171 -15.57 10.65 3.22
CA PRO A 171 -16.52 11.70 3.60
C PRO A 171 -17.14 11.50 4.98
N HIS A 172 -17.47 10.26 5.35
CA HIS A 172 -18.05 9.96 6.66
C HIS A 172 -17.09 10.33 7.81
N ILE A 173 -15.81 9.99 7.67
CA ILE A 173 -14.79 10.35 8.66
C ILE A 173 -14.52 11.86 8.66
N LEU A 174 -14.41 12.48 7.49
CA LEU A 174 -14.16 13.92 7.38
C LEU A 174 -15.30 14.76 7.99
N LYS A 175 -16.56 14.33 7.80
CA LYS A 175 -17.74 14.95 8.39
C LYS A 175 -17.69 14.97 9.91
N TYR A 176 -17.16 13.92 10.56
CA TYR A 176 -16.99 13.89 12.02
C TYR A 176 -16.13 15.05 12.53
N TRP A 177 -15.15 15.49 11.74
CA TRP A 177 -14.25 16.59 12.07
C TRP A 177 -14.72 17.95 11.56
N GLY A 178 -15.94 18.03 11.01
CA GLY A 178 -16.51 19.29 10.49
C GLY A 178 -15.97 19.69 9.11
N TYR A 179 -15.31 18.79 8.40
CA TYR A 179 -14.98 19.01 6.99
C TYR A 179 -16.21 18.63 6.14
N GLU A 180 -16.91 19.65 5.64
CA GLU A 180 -17.96 19.47 4.64
C GLU A 180 -17.33 19.53 3.25
N ASN A 181 -17.53 18.49 2.45
CA ASN A 181 -17.09 18.50 1.06
C ASN A 181 -18.00 19.45 0.27
N ILE A 182 -17.42 20.38 -0.47
CA ILE A 182 -18.11 21.28 -1.41
C ILE A 182 -18.63 20.46 -2.60
#